data_AF-A0A7V3GUQ7-F1
#
_entry.id   AF-A0A7V3GUQ7-F1
#
_cell.length_a   1.000
_cell.length_b   1.000
_cell.length_c   1.000
_cell.angle_alpha   90.00
_cell.angle_beta   90.00
_cell.angle_gamma   90.00
#
_symmetry.space_group_name_H-M   'P 1'
#
loop_
_entity.id
_entity.type
_entity.pdbx_description
1 polymer ?
#
loop_
_entity_poly.entity_id
_entity_poly.type
_entity_poly.pdbx_seq_one_letter_code
_entity_poly.pdbx_strand_id
1 'polypeptide(L)'
;MSIHTIPAPTFEEAAAFVLPFDKFQGKTLAQAHAEDPAYVRWLAKQMVPRDELGHRIKAMAIAYLAGLNQPKKRNGKPQAKANGNGHTPVQKPVSKPSPAPDAEKKTHPRIYTQITRSAILHIEDALAIGKVRLFMISYQRGQGAKATAAHYLDVEDARVLAFDLAVRGALPARFTDYKGSATGLNGQPLSRVFKLEDRGEGQRAPIVFQVSQGPGDVVGEGAIKPAGKPTVEIAMLLTRWQARRLGHALQSYLQAWQTKQVAGCK
;
A
#
# COMPACT_ATOMS: atom_id res chain seq x y z
N MET A 1 30.00 -8.17 -9.82
CA MET A 1 28.80 -9.01 -9.78
C MET A 1 28.05 -8.83 -11.08
N SER A 2 28.04 -9.84 -11.96
CA SER A 2 27.33 -9.76 -13.23
C SER A 2 25.82 -9.87 -12.97
N ILE A 3 25.06 -8.87 -13.40
CA ILE A 3 23.60 -8.89 -13.30
C ILE A 3 23.13 -9.86 -14.40
N HIS A 4 22.68 -11.06 -14.02
CA HIS A 4 22.02 -11.96 -14.97
C HIS A 4 20.67 -11.35 -15.36
N THR A 5 20.63 -10.75 -16.54
CA THR A 5 19.38 -10.27 -17.15
C THR A 5 18.54 -11.49 -17.53
N ILE A 6 17.44 -11.72 -16.81
CA ILE A 6 16.46 -12.75 -17.16
C ILE A 6 15.74 -12.30 -18.44
N PRO A 7 15.69 -13.12 -19.50
CA PRO A 7 14.98 -12.77 -20.72
C PRO A 7 13.48 -12.56 -20.45
N ALA A 8 12.87 -11.61 -21.16
CA ALA A 8 11.44 -11.39 -21.06
C ALA A 8 10.66 -12.64 -21.54
N PRO A 9 9.59 -13.04 -20.83
CA PRO A 9 8.84 -14.23 -21.20
C PRO A 9 8.12 -14.05 -22.54
N THR A 10 7.99 -15.16 -23.28
CA THR A 10 7.22 -15.19 -24.54
C THR A 10 5.71 -15.23 -24.28
N PHE A 11 4.89 -14.99 -25.31
CA PHE A 11 3.43 -15.08 -25.19
C PHE A 11 3.00 -16.51 -24.85
N GLU A 12 3.62 -17.51 -25.43
CA GLU A 12 3.33 -18.93 -25.23
C GLU A 12 3.68 -19.37 -23.80
N GLU A 13 4.85 -18.98 -23.31
CA GLU A 13 5.25 -19.21 -21.91
C GLU A 13 4.28 -18.54 -20.94
N ALA A 14 3.90 -17.30 -21.24
CA ALA A 14 2.95 -16.55 -20.43
C ALA A 14 1.55 -17.19 -20.46
N ALA A 15 1.09 -17.67 -21.60
CA ALA A 15 -0.21 -18.32 -21.74
C ALA A 15 -0.30 -19.64 -20.95
N ALA A 16 0.81 -20.39 -20.88
CA ALA A 16 0.92 -21.66 -20.15
C ALA A 16 1.23 -21.50 -18.65
N PHE A 17 1.57 -20.28 -18.19
CA PHE A 17 1.95 -20.04 -16.81
C PHE A 17 0.78 -20.32 -15.84
N VAL A 18 0.99 -21.28 -14.91
CA VAL A 18 0.01 -21.69 -13.90
C VAL A 18 0.06 -20.74 -12.71
N LEU A 19 -1.10 -20.17 -12.34
CA LEU A 19 -1.21 -19.25 -11.22
C LEU A 19 -1.09 -20.02 -9.88
N PRO A 20 -0.16 -19.63 -9.00
CA PRO A 20 0.07 -20.36 -7.75
C PRO A 20 -0.86 -19.93 -6.60
N PHE A 21 -1.73 -18.93 -6.81
CA PHE A 21 -2.60 -18.39 -5.75
C PHE A 21 -3.90 -17.77 -6.30
N ASP A 22 -4.74 -17.33 -5.36
CA ASP A 22 -6.05 -16.69 -5.56
C ASP A 22 -7.14 -17.61 -6.14
N LYS A 23 -8.28 -17.01 -6.53
CA LYS A 23 -9.44 -17.66 -7.16
C LYS A 23 -9.12 -18.44 -8.44
N PHE A 24 -7.94 -18.25 -9.04
CA PHE A 24 -7.47 -18.96 -10.23
C PHE A 24 -6.28 -19.88 -9.96
N GLN A 25 -6.03 -20.25 -8.69
CA GLN A 25 -4.96 -21.19 -8.35
C GLN A 25 -5.10 -22.49 -9.14
N GLY A 26 -4.00 -22.93 -9.76
CA GLY A 26 -3.95 -24.15 -10.59
C GLY A 26 -4.42 -23.98 -12.03
N LYS A 27 -4.97 -22.81 -12.40
CA LYS A 27 -5.31 -22.48 -13.79
C LYS A 27 -4.18 -21.72 -14.47
N THR A 28 -4.09 -21.84 -15.79
CA THR A 28 -3.15 -21.05 -16.59
C THR A 28 -3.61 -19.60 -16.74
N LEU A 29 -2.71 -18.68 -17.05
CA LEU A 29 -3.06 -17.29 -17.36
C LEU A 29 -4.06 -17.19 -18.53
N ALA A 30 -3.96 -18.08 -19.52
CA ALA A 30 -4.94 -18.13 -20.62
C ALA A 30 -6.34 -18.53 -20.15
N GLN A 31 -6.44 -19.53 -19.26
CA GLN A 31 -7.72 -19.94 -18.66
C GLN A 31 -8.29 -18.84 -17.77
N ALA A 32 -7.46 -18.23 -16.92
CA ALA A 32 -7.86 -17.11 -16.07
C ALA A 32 -8.34 -15.91 -16.89
N HIS A 33 -7.68 -15.59 -18.01
CA HIS A 33 -8.11 -14.52 -18.91
C HIS A 33 -9.44 -14.84 -19.62
N ALA A 34 -9.65 -16.09 -20.04
CA ALA A 34 -10.90 -16.51 -20.66
C ALA A 34 -12.10 -16.38 -19.70
N GLU A 35 -11.89 -16.65 -18.41
CA GLU A 35 -12.92 -16.52 -17.38
C GLU A 35 -13.08 -15.09 -16.87
N ASP A 36 -11.99 -14.35 -16.65
CA ASP A 36 -11.99 -12.97 -16.13
C ASP A 36 -10.83 -12.14 -16.74
N PRO A 37 -11.06 -11.47 -17.88
CA PRO A 37 -10.05 -10.60 -18.49
C PRO A 37 -9.60 -9.45 -17.58
N ALA A 38 -10.46 -8.99 -16.67
CA ALA A 38 -10.14 -7.88 -15.77
C ALA A 38 -9.10 -8.29 -14.72
N TYR A 39 -9.14 -9.54 -14.25
CA TYR A 39 -8.15 -10.08 -13.33
C TYR A 39 -6.73 -10.10 -13.92
N VAL A 40 -6.56 -10.54 -15.17
CA VAL A 40 -5.22 -10.56 -15.81
C VAL A 40 -4.71 -9.14 -16.10
N ARG A 41 -5.60 -8.20 -16.46
CA ARG A 41 -5.25 -6.77 -16.54
C ARG A 41 -4.85 -6.20 -15.19
N TRP A 42 -5.49 -6.63 -14.11
CA TRP A 42 -5.13 -6.24 -12.75
C TRP A 42 -3.76 -6.80 -12.36
N LEU A 43 -3.43 -8.05 -12.68
CA LEU A 43 -2.10 -8.64 -12.46
C LEU A 43 -1.00 -7.85 -13.17
N ALA A 44 -1.23 -7.42 -14.42
CA ALA A 44 -0.26 -6.61 -15.17
C ALA A 44 -0.08 -5.20 -14.58
N LYS A 45 -1.13 -4.64 -13.96
CA LYS A 45 -1.13 -3.29 -13.36
C LYS A 45 -0.70 -3.24 -11.91
N GLN A 46 -0.71 -4.37 -11.19
CA GLN A 46 -0.31 -4.43 -9.78
C GLN A 46 1.07 -3.79 -9.58
N MET A 47 1.10 -2.75 -8.73
CA MET A 47 2.30 -2.27 -8.07
C MET A 47 2.44 -3.10 -6.80
N VAL A 48 3.63 -3.65 -6.59
CA VAL A 48 4.04 -4.54 -5.49
C VAL A 48 3.91 -6.03 -5.80
N PRO A 49 5.01 -6.58 -6.32
CA PRO A 49 5.60 -7.77 -5.71
C PRO A 49 6.67 -7.38 -4.70
N ARG A 50 6.61 -7.92 -3.47
CA ARG A 50 7.73 -7.83 -2.51
C ARG A 50 8.75 -8.96 -2.72
N ASP A 51 8.46 -9.92 -3.60
CA ASP A 51 9.24 -11.12 -3.86
C ASP A 51 9.44 -11.38 -5.37
N GLU A 52 10.36 -12.29 -5.71
CA GLU A 52 10.65 -12.67 -7.10
C GLU A 52 9.43 -13.29 -7.79
N LEU A 53 8.59 -14.01 -7.04
CA LEU A 53 7.41 -14.68 -7.56
C LEU A 53 6.42 -13.68 -8.14
N GLY A 54 6.08 -12.61 -7.42
CA GLY A 54 5.15 -11.63 -7.99
C GLY A 54 5.76 -10.84 -9.16
N HIS A 55 7.09 -10.63 -9.19
CA HIS A 55 7.75 -10.01 -10.36
C HIS A 55 7.56 -10.88 -11.61
N ARG A 56 7.76 -12.18 -11.46
CA ARG A 56 7.53 -13.16 -12.52
C ARG A 56 6.08 -13.18 -12.97
N ILE A 57 5.12 -13.18 -12.04
CA ILE A 57 3.68 -13.19 -12.38
C ILE A 57 3.28 -11.94 -13.16
N LYS A 58 3.77 -10.77 -12.73
CA LYS A 58 3.54 -9.51 -13.45
C LYS A 58 4.14 -9.54 -14.85
N ALA A 59 5.38 -10.00 -14.99
CA ALA A 59 6.04 -10.11 -16.29
C ALA A 59 5.26 -11.04 -17.23
N MET A 60 4.80 -12.20 -16.73
CA MET A 60 3.95 -13.13 -17.48
C MET A 60 2.63 -12.47 -17.90
N ALA A 61 1.93 -11.77 -16.99
CA ALA A 61 0.67 -11.10 -17.33
C ALA A 61 0.85 -9.99 -18.40
N ILE A 62 1.96 -9.23 -18.35
CA ILE A 62 2.29 -8.20 -19.35
C ILE A 62 2.56 -8.86 -20.71
N ALA A 63 3.40 -9.89 -20.76
CA ALA A 63 3.72 -10.60 -22.00
C ALA A 63 2.49 -11.24 -22.63
N TYR A 64 1.62 -11.84 -21.82
CA TYR A 64 0.36 -12.41 -22.28
C TYR A 64 -0.55 -11.36 -22.94
N LEU A 65 -0.78 -10.22 -22.28
CA LEU A 65 -1.63 -9.15 -22.82
C LEU A 65 -1.01 -8.49 -24.07
N ALA A 66 0.33 -8.39 -24.15
CA ALA A 66 1.01 -7.87 -25.32
C ALA A 66 0.82 -8.78 -26.55
N GLY A 67 0.90 -10.10 -26.36
CA GLY A 67 0.70 -11.07 -27.45
C GLY A 67 -0.74 -11.12 -27.97
N LEU A 68 -1.75 -10.86 -27.14
CA LEU A 68 -3.15 -10.77 -27.58
C LEU A 68 -3.40 -9.66 -28.61
N ASN A 69 -2.61 -8.58 -28.55
CA ASN A 69 -2.75 -7.43 -29.46
C ASN A 69 -1.88 -7.53 -30.71
N GLN A 70 -1.06 -8.58 -30.86
CA GLN A 70 -0.27 -8.73 -32.07
C GLN A 70 -1.19 -9.09 -33.24
N PRO A 71 -1.12 -8.35 -34.36
CA PRO A 71 -1.86 -8.71 -35.55
C PRO A 71 -1.40 -10.11 -35.95
N LYS A 72 -2.31 -11.10 -35.95
CA LYS A 72 -2.03 -12.42 -36.50
C LYS A 72 -1.42 -12.19 -37.87
N LYS A 73 -0.13 -12.49 -38.05
CA LYS A 73 0.53 -12.46 -39.35
C LYS A 73 -0.26 -13.43 -40.22
N ARG A 74 -1.20 -12.89 -40.99
CA ARG A 74 -1.91 -13.62 -42.04
C ARG A 74 -0.83 -14.01 -43.03
N ASN A 75 -0.40 -15.27 -42.98
CA ASN A 75 0.41 -15.85 -44.05
C ASN A 75 -0.33 -15.60 -45.36
N GLY A 76 0.25 -14.74 -46.20
CA GLY A 76 -0.41 -14.12 -47.33
C GLY A 76 -0.73 -15.12 -48.43
N LYS A 77 -2.00 -15.12 -48.86
CA LYS A 77 -2.36 -15.32 -50.27
C LYS A 77 -2.32 -13.93 -50.94
N PRO A 78 -1.76 -13.78 -52.15
CA PRO A 78 -1.71 -12.49 -52.83
C PRO A 78 -3.11 -12.08 -53.26
N GLN A 79 -3.55 -10.88 -52.90
CA GLN A 79 -4.81 -10.31 -53.37
C GLN A 79 -4.56 -8.98 -54.08
N ALA A 80 -5.16 -8.91 -55.27
CA ALA A 80 -5.03 -7.88 -56.27
C ALA A 80 -5.59 -6.52 -55.80
N LYS A 81 -5.00 -5.46 -56.37
CA LYS A 81 -5.37 -4.07 -56.21
C LYS A 81 -6.79 -3.81 -56.75
N ALA A 82 -7.60 -3.08 -55.99
CA ALA A 82 -8.72 -2.32 -56.53
C ALA A 82 -8.81 -0.96 -55.83
N ASN A 83 -8.85 0.09 -56.66
CA ASN A 83 -9.02 1.49 -56.32
C ASN A 83 -10.40 1.76 -55.72
N GLY A 84 -10.49 2.76 -54.84
CA GLY A 84 -11.76 3.31 -54.38
C GLY A 84 -11.55 4.56 -53.51
N ASN A 85 -11.73 5.72 -54.13
CA ASN A 85 -11.60 7.06 -53.56
C ASN A 85 -12.85 7.40 -52.71
N GLY A 86 -12.69 7.99 -51.53
CA GLY A 86 -13.80 8.39 -50.68
C GLY A 86 -13.36 9.28 -49.51
N HIS A 87 -13.30 10.58 -49.76
CA HIS A 87 -12.91 11.61 -48.79
C HIS A 87 -14.13 11.98 -47.92
N THR A 88 -14.03 11.75 -46.61
CA THR A 88 -14.99 12.27 -45.61
C THR A 88 -14.20 13.02 -44.53
N PRO A 89 -14.55 14.28 -44.19
CA PRO A 89 -13.79 15.05 -43.21
C PRO A 89 -14.15 14.59 -41.78
N VAL A 90 -13.23 13.86 -41.14
CA VAL A 90 -13.31 13.47 -39.72
C VAL A 90 -12.93 14.67 -38.86
N GLN A 91 -13.88 15.13 -38.04
CA GLN A 91 -13.68 16.15 -37.02
C GLN A 91 -12.59 15.72 -36.03
N LYS A 92 -11.59 16.58 -35.80
CA LYS A 92 -10.53 16.38 -34.80
C LYS A 92 -11.18 16.24 -33.41
N PRO A 93 -10.91 15.15 -32.66
CA PRO A 93 -11.30 15.08 -31.26
C PRO A 93 -10.52 16.16 -30.49
N VAL A 94 -11.27 17.00 -29.78
CA VAL A 94 -10.74 17.96 -28.81
C VAL A 94 -9.93 17.17 -27.79
N SER A 95 -8.61 17.35 -27.82
CA SER A 95 -7.68 16.74 -26.88
C SER A 95 -8.06 17.21 -25.48
N LYS A 96 -8.58 16.29 -24.65
CA LYS A 96 -8.68 16.53 -23.20
C LYS A 96 -7.30 16.95 -22.69
N PRO A 97 -7.21 17.97 -21.83
CA PRO A 97 -5.95 18.37 -21.24
C PRO A 97 -5.34 17.14 -20.57
N SER A 98 -4.12 16.81 -21.01
CA SER A 98 -3.30 15.79 -20.37
C SER A 98 -3.23 16.16 -18.88
N PRO A 99 -3.53 15.23 -17.95
CA PRO A 99 -3.32 15.50 -16.54
C PRO A 99 -1.87 15.95 -16.36
N ALA A 100 -1.70 17.05 -15.61
CA ALA A 100 -0.39 17.55 -15.23
C ALA A 100 0.48 16.39 -14.73
N PRO A 101 1.80 16.39 -14.99
CA PRO A 101 2.69 15.32 -14.52
C PRO A 101 2.43 15.12 -13.04
N ASP A 102 1.96 13.92 -12.69
CA ASP A 102 1.57 13.53 -11.35
C ASP A 102 2.69 13.97 -10.40
N ALA A 103 2.40 14.94 -9.52
CA ALA A 103 3.31 15.31 -8.46
C ALA A 103 3.72 14.02 -7.76
N GLU A 104 4.99 13.64 -7.94
CA GLU A 104 5.53 12.37 -7.50
C GLU A 104 5.13 12.18 -6.04
N LYS A 105 4.17 11.28 -5.79
CA LYS A 105 3.63 11.07 -4.46
C LYS A 105 4.79 10.56 -3.61
N LYS A 106 5.40 11.45 -2.82
CA LYS A 106 6.47 11.11 -1.89
C LYS A 106 5.97 9.97 -1.00
N THR A 107 6.40 8.75 -1.31
CA THR A 107 6.10 7.58 -0.50
C THR A 107 7.08 7.58 0.66
N HIS A 108 6.56 7.64 1.88
CA HIS A 108 7.37 7.46 3.07
C HIS A 108 8.04 6.08 3.06
N PRO A 109 9.35 5.98 3.34
CA PRO A 109 10.01 4.69 3.52
C PRO A 109 9.30 3.84 4.58
N ARG A 110 9.06 2.56 4.27
CA ARG A 110 8.37 1.65 5.20
C ARG A 110 9.39 1.02 6.16
N ILE A 111 9.16 1.22 7.45
CA ILE A 111 9.95 0.62 8.54
C ILE A 111 9.43 -0.79 8.82
N TYR A 112 8.11 -0.94 8.94
CA TYR A 112 7.47 -2.21 9.27
C TYR A 112 6.12 -2.36 8.56
N THR A 113 5.70 -3.59 8.34
CA THR A 113 4.36 -3.89 7.83
C THR A 113 3.79 -5.10 8.54
N GLN A 114 2.57 -4.96 9.05
CA GLN A 114 1.77 -6.07 9.54
C GLN A 114 0.48 -6.16 8.75
N ILE A 115 0.15 -7.38 8.32
CA ILE A 115 -1.08 -7.67 7.56
C ILE A 115 -1.90 -8.65 8.38
N THR A 116 -3.20 -8.38 8.47
CA THR A 116 -4.22 -9.25 9.07
C THR A 116 -5.33 -9.48 8.06
N ARG A 117 -6.34 -10.29 8.38
CA ARG A 117 -7.43 -10.58 7.43
C ARG A 117 -8.26 -9.35 7.04
N SER A 118 -8.27 -8.31 7.87
CA SER A 118 -9.14 -7.14 7.72
C SER A 118 -8.40 -5.80 7.65
N ALA A 119 -7.11 -5.78 7.97
CA ALA A 119 -6.34 -4.55 8.00
C ALA A 119 -4.85 -4.74 7.69
N ILE A 120 -4.23 -3.68 7.17
CA ILE A 120 -2.79 -3.51 6.98
C ILE A 120 -2.33 -2.34 7.86
N LEU A 121 -1.24 -2.52 8.59
CA LEU A 121 -0.56 -1.49 9.36
C LEU A 121 0.83 -1.30 8.75
N HIS A 122 1.10 -0.10 8.28
CA HIS A 122 2.42 0.36 7.91
C HIS A 122 2.95 1.31 9.00
N ILE A 123 4.17 1.04 9.44
CA ILE A 123 4.97 2.01 10.20
C ILE A 123 5.93 2.61 9.19
N GLU A 124 5.87 3.92 9.01
CA GLU A 124 6.58 4.64 7.96
C GLU A 124 7.44 5.76 8.55
N ASP A 125 8.56 6.05 7.89
CA ASP A 125 9.47 7.12 8.24
C ASP A 125 8.80 8.49 7.98
N ALA A 126 8.71 9.29 9.04
CA ALA A 126 8.41 10.72 8.99
C ALA A 126 9.41 11.53 9.83
N LEU A 127 10.65 11.05 9.94
CA LEU A 127 11.69 11.57 10.82
C LEU A 127 12.17 12.96 10.40
N ALA A 128 11.96 13.33 9.13
CA ALA A 128 12.18 14.70 8.64
C ALA A 128 11.34 15.75 9.39
N ILE A 129 10.23 15.35 10.02
CA ILE A 129 9.41 16.21 10.88
C ILE A 129 9.45 15.77 12.35
N GLY A 130 10.43 14.93 12.73
CA GLY A 130 10.58 14.41 14.09
C GLY A 130 9.51 13.39 14.50
N LYS A 131 8.90 12.68 13.54
CA LYS A 131 7.78 11.76 13.82
C LYS A 131 7.93 10.40 13.14
N VAL A 132 7.08 9.47 13.55
CA VAL A 132 6.84 8.19 12.86
C VAL A 132 5.39 8.17 12.43
N ARG A 133 5.13 7.77 11.17
CA ARG A 133 3.77 7.68 10.64
C ARG A 133 3.21 6.28 10.82
N LEU A 134 2.09 6.16 11.52
CA LEU A 134 1.27 4.95 11.56
C LEU A 134 0.20 5.06 10.49
N PHE A 135 0.31 4.28 9.41
CA PHE A 135 -0.64 4.28 8.31
C PHE A 135 -1.39 2.96 8.26
N MET A 136 -2.71 3.01 8.48
CA MET A 136 -3.59 1.86 8.51
C MET A 136 -4.54 1.85 7.32
N ILE A 137 -4.78 0.66 6.78
CA ILE A 137 -5.70 0.41 5.69
C ILE A 137 -6.63 -0.70 6.13
N SER A 138 -7.94 -0.45 6.15
CA SER A 138 -8.94 -1.51 6.29
C SER A 138 -9.30 -2.02 4.90
N TYR A 139 -9.54 -3.32 4.79
CA TYR A 139 -9.91 -3.92 3.51
C TYR A 139 -10.82 -5.12 3.73
N GLN A 140 -11.60 -5.44 2.69
CA GLN A 140 -12.32 -6.71 2.62
C GLN A 140 -11.75 -7.51 1.46
N ARG A 141 -11.52 -8.81 1.70
CA ARG A 141 -11.01 -9.71 0.66
C ARG A 141 -11.92 -9.63 -0.57
N GLY A 142 -11.32 -9.38 -1.73
CA GLY A 142 -12.04 -9.23 -3.00
C GLY A 142 -12.63 -7.84 -3.28
N GLN A 143 -12.65 -6.92 -2.32
CA GLN A 143 -13.22 -5.56 -2.50
C GLN A 143 -12.17 -4.44 -2.46
N GLY A 144 -10.90 -4.76 -2.19
CA GLY A 144 -9.83 -3.78 -2.07
C GLY A 144 -9.90 -2.96 -0.77
N ALA A 145 -9.17 -1.85 -0.74
CA ALA A 145 -9.09 -0.96 0.42
C ALA A 145 -10.43 -0.22 0.62
N LYS A 146 -10.98 -0.28 1.84
CA LYS A 146 -12.24 0.36 2.22
C LYS A 146 -12.05 1.72 2.83
N ALA A 147 -11.13 1.82 3.79
CA ALA A 147 -10.81 3.07 4.46
C ALA A 147 -9.33 3.11 4.82
N THR A 148 -8.77 4.30 4.88
CA THR A 148 -7.40 4.54 5.32
C THR A 148 -7.38 5.55 6.46
N ALA A 149 -6.43 5.39 7.37
CA ALA A 149 -6.23 6.31 8.48
C ALA A 149 -4.72 6.45 8.72
N ALA A 150 -4.29 7.66 9.07
CA ALA A 150 -2.90 7.97 9.41
C ALA A 150 -2.82 8.67 10.75
N HIS A 151 -1.79 8.34 11.53
CA HIS A 151 -1.41 9.04 12.75
C HIS A 151 0.09 9.35 12.73
N TYR A 152 0.51 10.42 13.40
CA TYR A 152 1.91 10.80 13.48
C TYR A 152 2.32 10.84 14.95
N LEU A 153 3.12 9.86 15.34
CA LEU A 153 3.62 9.74 16.71
C LEU A 153 4.98 10.43 16.81
N ASP A 154 5.21 11.17 17.88
CA ASP A 154 6.49 11.81 18.11
C ASP A 154 7.57 10.74 18.37
N VAL A 155 8.81 11.02 17.97
CA VAL A 155 9.90 10.02 18.05
C VAL A 155 10.12 9.52 19.48
N GLU A 156 10.00 10.39 20.48
CA GLU A 156 10.18 10.03 21.88
C GLU A 156 9.11 9.04 22.37
N ASP A 157 7.84 9.32 22.09
CA ASP A 157 6.75 8.39 22.40
C ASP A 157 6.91 7.07 21.63
N ALA A 158 7.33 7.15 20.36
CA ALA A 158 7.59 5.98 19.55
C ALA A 158 8.70 5.08 20.14
N ARG A 159 9.74 5.66 20.76
CA ARG A 159 10.80 4.90 21.44
C ARG A 159 10.27 4.15 22.66
N VAL A 160 9.50 4.83 23.51
CA VAL A 160 8.94 4.22 24.73
C VAL A 160 8.02 3.06 24.35
N LEU A 161 7.09 3.29 23.42
CA LEU A 161 6.20 2.23 22.95
C LEU A 161 6.96 1.09 22.26
N ALA A 162 7.97 1.40 21.42
CA ALA A 162 8.76 0.37 20.78
C ALA A 162 9.48 -0.51 21.79
N PHE A 163 10.04 0.07 22.85
CA PHE A 163 10.70 -0.65 23.93
C PHE A 163 9.74 -1.57 24.68
N ASP A 164 8.60 -1.05 25.15
CA ASP A 164 7.60 -1.85 25.88
C ASP A 164 7.10 -3.04 25.04
N LEU A 165 6.78 -2.77 23.77
CA LEU A 165 6.36 -3.81 22.84
C LEU A 165 7.47 -4.80 22.55
N ALA A 166 8.72 -4.36 22.35
CA ALA A 166 9.86 -5.24 22.06
C ALA A 166 10.14 -6.20 23.22
N VAL A 167 10.23 -5.66 24.45
CA VAL A 167 10.62 -6.44 25.63
C VAL A 167 9.48 -7.33 26.10
N ARG A 168 8.27 -6.79 26.22
CA ARG A 168 7.16 -7.50 26.87
C ARG A 168 6.17 -8.07 25.86
N GLY A 169 6.03 -7.44 24.69
CA GLY A 169 4.90 -7.68 23.79
C GLY A 169 3.58 -7.27 24.44
N ALA A 170 3.64 -6.31 25.37
CA ALA A 170 2.60 -5.90 26.29
C ALA A 170 2.71 -4.40 26.53
N LEU A 171 1.65 -3.78 27.03
CA LEU A 171 1.72 -2.43 27.57
C LEU A 171 1.48 -2.43 29.08
N PRO A 172 2.22 -1.62 29.86
CA PRO A 172 1.97 -1.46 31.29
C PRO A 172 0.65 -0.70 31.56
N ALA A 173 0.27 0.21 30.65
CA ALA A 173 -0.96 0.98 30.73
C ALA A 173 -1.48 1.28 29.32
N ARG A 174 -2.77 1.59 29.22
CA ARG A 174 -3.37 2.07 27.97
C ARG A 174 -2.68 3.36 27.52
N PHE A 175 -2.27 3.40 26.26
CA PHE A 175 -1.72 4.60 25.63
C PHE A 175 -2.76 5.25 24.72
N THR A 176 -2.87 6.57 24.76
CA THR A 176 -3.70 7.35 23.84
C THR A 176 -3.00 8.66 23.51
N ASP A 177 -2.84 8.93 22.21
CA ASP A 177 -2.24 10.16 21.70
C ASP A 177 -3.21 10.88 20.75
N TYR A 178 -3.27 12.19 20.90
CA TYR A 178 -4.17 13.08 20.16
C TYR A 178 -3.35 14.00 19.29
N LYS A 179 -3.62 13.97 17.98
CA LYS A 179 -2.99 14.86 17.00
C LYS A 179 -4.07 15.47 16.12
N GLY A 180 -3.74 16.55 15.44
CA GLY A 180 -4.64 17.14 14.46
C GLY A 180 -3.93 18.00 13.43
N SER A 181 -4.67 18.43 12.41
CA SER A 181 -4.27 19.50 11.50
C SER A 181 -5.38 20.53 11.40
N ALA A 182 -5.05 21.82 11.50
CA ALA A 182 -6.03 22.91 11.36
C ALA A 182 -6.57 22.97 9.93
N THR A 183 -5.71 22.64 8.96
CA THR A 183 -6.03 22.48 7.55
C THR A 183 -6.08 20.99 7.22
N GLY A 184 -7.18 20.35 7.57
CA GLY A 184 -7.43 18.95 7.26
C GLY A 184 -8.01 18.73 5.86
N LEU A 185 -8.74 17.62 5.70
CA LEU A 185 -9.41 17.31 4.45
C LEU A 185 -10.47 18.39 4.17
N ASN A 186 -10.48 18.96 2.96
CA ASN A 186 -11.39 20.04 2.54
C ASN A 186 -11.27 21.33 3.35
N GLY A 187 -10.10 21.60 3.95
CA GLY A 187 -9.85 22.82 4.72
C GLY A 187 -10.49 22.86 6.10
N GLN A 188 -11.15 21.78 6.52
CA GLN A 188 -11.73 21.65 7.86
C GLN A 188 -10.71 21.05 8.84
N PRO A 189 -10.74 21.41 10.13
CA PRO A 189 -9.83 20.80 11.10
C PRO A 189 -10.05 19.29 11.20
N LEU A 190 -8.96 18.54 11.19
CA LEU A 190 -8.96 17.08 11.20
C LEU A 190 -8.30 16.59 12.48
N SER A 191 -9.06 15.85 13.29
CA SER A 191 -8.56 15.17 14.47
C SER A 191 -8.11 13.74 14.15
N ARG A 192 -7.05 13.30 14.81
CA ARG A 192 -6.46 11.97 14.71
C ARG A 192 -6.20 11.45 16.11
N VAL A 193 -6.68 10.25 16.41
CA VAL A 193 -6.46 9.63 17.70
C VAL A 193 -5.85 8.26 17.48
N PHE A 194 -4.69 8.04 18.11
CA PHE A 194 -4.06 6.74 18.20
C PHE A 194 -4.26 6.17 19.59
N LYS A 195 -4.69 4.91 19.64
CA LYS A 195 -4.89 4.13 20.86
C LYS A 195 -4.09 2.84 20.75
N LEU A 196 -3.39 2.51 21.82
CA LEU A 196 -2.73 1.23 21.99
C LEU A 196 -3.12 0.65 23.34
N GLU A 197 -3.62 -0.59 23.33
CA GLU A 197 -4.19 -1.25 24.51
C GLU A 197 -3.76 -2.72 24.56
N ASP A 198 -3.50 -3.23 25.75
CA ASP A 198 -3.31 -4.66 26.01
C ASP A 198 -4.55 -5.19 26.77
N ARG A 199 -5.30 -6.10 26.13
CA ARG A 199 -6.52 -6.70 26.69
C ARG A 199 -6.26 -7.89 27.63
N GLY A 200 -5.01 -8.17 27.96
CA GLY A 200 -4.62 -9.20 28.92
C GLY A 200 -4.40 -10.59 28.32
N GLU A 201 -4.00 -11.55 29.15
CA GLU A 201 -3.47 -12.86 28.71
C GLU A 201 -4.55 -13.83 28.19
N GLY A 202 -5.82 -13.62 28.52
CA GLY A 202 -6.93 -14.46 28.05
C GLY A 202 -7.30 -14.28 26.58
N GLN A 203 -6.69 -13.31 25.89
CA GLN A 203 -7.01 -12.99 24.49
C GLN A 203 -5.89 -13.48 23.55
N ARG A 204 -6.26 -14.18 22.47
CA ARG A 204 -5.29 -14.70 21.47
C ARG A 204 -4.47 -13.58 20.81
N ALA A 205 -5.09 -12.43 20.59
CA ALA A 205 -4.47 -11.25 20.01
C ALA A 205 -4.78 -10.04 20.91
N PRO A 206 -4.09 -9.92 22.05
CA PRO A 206 -4.49 -9.01 23.11
C PRO A 206 -4.13 -7.56 22.81
N ILE A 207 -3.17 -7.32 21.91
CA ILE A 207 -2.67 -5.98 21.64
C ILE A 207 -3.50 -5.32 20.55
N VAL A 208 -4.14 -4.19 20.86
CA VAL A 208 -5.03 -3.48 19.95
C VAL A 208 -4.38 -2.18 19.50
N PHE A 209 -4.00 -2.13 18.23
CA PHE A 209 -3.61 -0.91 17.55
C PHE A 209 -4.83 -0.27 16.91
N GLN A 210 -5.22 0.91 17.34
CA GLN A 210 -6.37 1.62 16.77
C GLN A 210 -5.97 3.02 16.35
N VAL A 211 -6.28 3.37 15.10
CA VAL A 211 -6.19 4.73 14.57
C VAL A 211 -7.58 5.18 14.15
N SER A 212 -7.96 6.35 14.61
CA SER A 212 -9.21 6.99 14.24
C SER A 212 -8.97 8.40 13.70
N GLN A 213 -9.79 8.81 12.75
CA GLN A 213 -9.78 10.13 12.12
C GLN A 213 -11.20 10.66 12.01
N GLY A 214 -11.37 11.94 12.28
CA GLY A 214 -12.69 12.56 12.24
C GLY A 214 -12.62 14.08 12.35
N PRO A 215 -13.79 14.73 12.46
CA PRO A 215 -13.84 16.17 12.62
C PRO A 215 -13.07 16.58 13.88
N GLY A 216 -12.41 17.74 13.82
CA GLY A 216 -11.78 18.36 14.97
C GLY A 216 -12.27 19.79 15.18
N ASP A 217 -12.10 20.27 16.41
CA ASP A 217 -12.26 21.68 16.74
C ASP A 217 -10.89 22.26 17.11
N VAL A 218 -10.58 23.43 16.58
CA VAL A 218 -9.41 24.20 17.03
C VAL A 218 -9.75 24.86 18.36
N VAL A 219 -8.92 24.64 19.37
CA VAL A 219 -9.06 25.21 20.72
C VAL A 219 -7.78 25.93 21.13
N GLY A 220 -7.93 27.09 21.76
CA GLY A 220 -6.82 27.92 22.22
C GLY A 220 -5.86 28.27 21.08
N GLU A 221 -4.56 28.08 21.32
CA GLU A 221 -3.45 28.45 20.43
C GLU A 221 -3.23 27.46 19.26
N GLY A 222 -4.29 26.84 18.75
CA GLY A 222 -4.19 25.92 17.61
C GLY A 222 -4.17 24.44 17.98
N ALA A 223 -4.38 24.09 19.25
CA ALA A 223 -4.58 22.70 19.65
C ALA A 223 -5.89 22.15 19.03
N ILE A 224 -5.94 20.86 18.72
CA ILE A 224 -7.10 20.26 18.04
C ILE A 224 -7.67 19.14 18.88
N LYS A 225 -8.93 19.30 19.29
CA LYS A 225 -9.69 18.27 19.99
C LYS A 225 -10.59 17.52 19.01
N PRO A 226 -10.84 16.21 19.21
CA PRO A 226 -11.88 15.50 18.46
C PRO A 226 -13.25 16.15 18.63
N ALA A 227 -13.98 16.32 17.54
CA ALA A 227 -15.32 16.87 17.50
C ALA A 227 -16.27 15.85 16.85
N GLY A 228 -17.16 15.26 17.66
CA GLY A 228 -18.11 14.26 17.18
C GLY A 228 -17.53 12.86 16.93
N LYS A 229 -18.23 12.06 16.12
CA LYS A 229 -17.85 10.67 15.84
C LYS A 229 -16.74 10.60 14.78
N PRO A 230 -15.76 9.69 14.91
CA PRO A 230 -14.76 9.47 13.87
C PRO A 230 -15.40 9.08 12.53
N THR A 231 -14.96 9.71 11.45
CA THR A 231 -15.34 9.34 10.08
C THR A 231 -14.70 8.01 9.68
N VAL A 232 -13.50 7.75 10.17
CA VAL A 232 -12.77 6.50 9.94
C VAL A 232 -12.23 6.01 11.28
N GLU A 233 -12.42 4.73 11.56
CA GLU A 233 -11.81 4.04 12.69
C GLU A 233 -11.32 2.67 12.21
N ILE A 234 -10.03 2.40 12.41
CA ILE A 234 -9.41 1.15 12.02
C ILE A 234 -8.69 0.58 13.24
N ALA A 235 -9.06 -0.64 13.61
CA ALA A 235 -8.41 -1.40 14.66
C ALA A 235 -7.73 -2.65 14.07
N MET A 236 -6.54 -2.95 14.57
CA MET A 236 -5.77 -4.15 14.27
C MET A 236 -5.42 -4.87 15.56
N LEU A 237 -5.76 -6.14 15.63
CA LEU A 237 -5.43 -7.02 16.73
C LEU A 237 -4.12 -7.74 16.43
N LEU A 238 -3.16 -7.62 17.33
CA LEU A 238 -1.86 -8.27 17.25
C LEU A 238 -1.68 -9.28 18.37
N THR A 239 -1.04 -10.40 18.05
CA THR A 239 -0.49 -11.28 19.08
C THR A 239 0.69 -10.60 19.77
N ARG A 240 1.02 -11.02 20.99
CA ARG A 240 2.22 -10.51 21.72
C ARG A 240 3.49 -10.68 20.90
N TRP A 241 3.63 -11.80 20.19
CA TRP A 241 4.75 -12.04 19.28
C TRP A 241 4.81 -11.04 18.13
N GLN A 242 3.68 -10.78 17.46
CA GLN A 242 3.63 -9.76 16.40
C GLN A 242 3.99 -8.38 16.92
N ALA A 243 3.50 -8.04 18.11
CA ALA A 243 3.82 -6.78 18.78
C ALA A 243 5.32 -6.67 19.10
N ARG A 244 5.98 -7.73 19.58
CA ARG A 244 7.44 -7.76 19.79
C ARG A 244 8.24 -7.51 18.53
N ARG A 245 7.87 -8.16 17.41
CA ARG A 245 8.53 -7.94 16.12
C ARG A 245 8.39 -6.50 15.65
N LEU A 246 7.20 -5.90 15.81
CA LEU A 246 6.98 -4.49 15.50
C LEU A 246 7.88 -3.61 16.37
N GLY A 247 7.87 -3.82 17.69
CA GLY A 247 8.69 -3.07 18.64
C GLY A 247 10.18 -3.11 18.29
N HIS A 248 10.73 -4.31 18.06
CA HIS A 248 12.12 -4.47 17.66
C HIS A 248 12.45 -3.77 16.34
N ALA A 249 11.61 -3.94 15.31
CA ALA A 249 11.86 -3.30 14.01
C ALA A 249 11.87 -1.77 14.13
N LEU A 250 10.93 -1.20 14.88
CA LEU A 250 10.86 0.24 15.11
C LEU A 250 12.04 0.73 15.95
N GLN A 251 12.40 0.04 17.02
CA GLN A 251 13.52 0.41 17.89
C GLN A 251 14.85 0.38 17.12
N SER A 252 15.12 -0.69 16.36
CA SER A 252 16.33 -0.79 15.52
C SER A 252 16.43 0.33 14.50
N TYR A 253 15.30 0.71 13.89
CA TYR A 253 15.26 1.80 12.93
C TYR A 253 15.56 3.17 13.57
N LEU A 254 14.92 3.48 14.69
CA LEU A 254 15.12 4.74 15.41
C LEU A 254 16.54 4.86 16.00
N GLN A 255 17.12 3.74 16.44
CA GLN A 255 18.53 3.68 16.87
C GLN A 255 19.47 4.01 15.70
N ALA A 256 19.27 3.38 14.54
CA ALA A 256 20.10 3.60 13.36
C ALA A 256 20.03 5.06 12.87
N TRP A 257 18.84 5.67 12.90
CA TRP A 257 18.67 7.08 12.59
C TRP A 257 19.42 7.98 13.57
N GLN A 258 19.32 7.72 14.87
CA GLN A 258 20.00 8.53 15.90
C GLN A 258 21.52 8.50 15.73
N THR A 259 22.10 7.32 15.46
CA THR A 259 23.54 7.20 15.19
C THR A 259 23.97 8.06 14.00
N LYS A 260 23.15 8.13 12.95
CA LYS A 260 23.45 8.99 11.77
C LYS A 260 23.39 10.47 12.11
N GLN A 261 22.44 10.91 12.93
CA GLN A 261 22.34 12.31 13.36
C GLN A 261 23.56 12.75 14.17
N VAL A 262 24.00 11.92 15.12
CA VAL A 262 25.19 12.20 15.94
C VAL A 262 26.46 12.24 15.08
N ALA A 263 26.58 11.35 14.10
CA ALA A 263 27.73 11.32 13.19
C ALA A 263 27.80 12.54 12.25
N GLY A 264 26.65 13.13 11.89
CA GLY A 264 26.57 14.31 11.02
C GLY A 264 26.78 15.65 11.72
N CYS A 265 26.93 15.67 13.05
CA CYS A 265 27.18 16.89 13.84
C CYS A 265 28.69 17.12 14.13
N LYS A 266 29.59 16.48 13.37
CA LYS A 266 31.03 16.70 13.44
C LYS A 266 31.49 17.56 12.27
#